data_AF-A0AA88W7C1-F1
#
_entry.id   AF-A0AA88W7C1-F1
#
_cell.length_a   1.000
_cell.length_b   1.000
_cell.length_c   1.000
_cell.angle_alpha   90.00
_cell.angle_beta   90.00
_cell.angle_gamma   90.00
#
_symmetry.space_group_name_H-M   'P 1'
#
loop_
_entity.id
_entity.type
_entity.pdbx_description
1 polymer ?
#
loop_
_entity_poly.entity_id
_entity_poly.type
_entity_poly.pdbx_seq_one_letter_code
_entity_poly.pdbx_strand_id
1 'polypeptide(L)'
;MGVKPLEWYCQPVANGIWAQATDSTFGAYTPCYIDSLVICISHLVLLGLCLYRLWLIKNDSKAKRFCLTSKYYNCILGLLAGYCTGEPLFRLATGISIFNLDGQDGFSPFEMVSLILEALSWCSMLVMIVVETRMYIREFRWYVRFGVLYVLVGDAVIFNVILSVKDFCVRFASLPLNKSTNVVADNALFGLLLVFYIPHLDPYVGYIPLRTETLDDTRYEALLGGENICPEKHATIFSRIYFGWMTPLMQQGYKRPITEKDVWKLDAWDQTQMLSRKFQNCWAEESQKAKPWLLRALNCSLGQRFWYGGLFKIGNDLSQFVGPVMLNHLLQSLERGDPAWIGYVYAFSIFVGVIPVLKLTLSYLAQSLGVLCEAQYFQNVMRVGFRLRSTLVAAVFRKSLRLTHEGRKSFPSGRITNMMTTDANALQACSRHNFGFSMDVRQICQQLHALWSAPFRIIIAMVLLYQQLGVASLLGSLMLVLMFPIQ
;
A
#
# COMPACT_ATOMS: atom_id res chain seq x y z
N MET A 1 -35.21 -17.00 -19.36
CA MET A 1 -35.80 -17.49 -18.09
C MET A 1 -35.12 -16.92 -16.83
N GLY A 2 -33.91 -16.37 -16.89
CA GLY A 2 -33.23 -15.79 -15.72
C GLY A 2 -33.70 -14.42 -15.22
N VAL A 3 -34.61 -13.74 -15.94
CA VAL A 3 -35.03 -12.36 -15.62
C VAL A 3 -36.21 -12.30 -14.63
N LYS A 4 -37.07 -13.32 -14.61
CA LYS A 4 -38.26 -13.37 -13.72
C LYS A 4 -37.94 -13.32 -12.21
N PRO A 5 -36.89 -13.99 -11.70
CA PRO A 5 -36.50 -13.86 -10.29
C PRO A 5 -35.97 -12.47 -9.95
N LEU A 6 -35.26 -11.83 -10.88
CA LEU A 6 -34.68 -10.51 -10.70
C LEU A 6 -35.77 -9.42 -10.73
N GLU A 7 -36.77 -9.55 -11.60
CA GLU A 7 -37.94 -8.67 -11.63
C GLU A 7 -38.76 -8.76 -10.34
N TRP A 8 -38.95 -9.96 -9.80
CA TRP A 8 -39.62 -10.15 -8.50
C TRP A 8 -38.84 -9.51 -7.35
N TYR A 9 -37.52 -9.65 -7.36
CA TYR A 9 -36.66 -9.14 -6.28
C TYR A 9 -36.47 -7.62 -6.34
N CYS A 10 -36.23 -7.07 -7.53
CA CYS A 10 -35.91 -5.64 -7.73
C CYS A 10 -37.13 -4.75 -7.96
N GLN A 11 -38.27 -5.30 -8.41
CA GLN A 11 -39.50 -4.55 -8.74
C GLN A 11 -39.23 -3.22 -9.50
N PRO A 12 -38.57 -3.27 -10.67
CA PRO A 12 -38.16 -2.06 -11.39
C PRO A 12 -39.38 -1.30 -11.93
N VAL A 13 -39.46 0.00 -11.67
CA VAL A 13 -40.49 0.87 -12.25
C VAL A 13 -40.02 1.35 -13.62
N ALA A 14 -40.69 0.90 -14.68
CA ALA A 14 -40.41 1.36 -16.04
C ALA A 14 -40.73 2.87 -16.16
N ASN A 15 -39.75 3.67 -16.61
CA ASN A 15 -39.80 5.14 -16.70
C ASN A 15 -39.87 5.90 -15.36
N GLY A 16 -39.53 5.25 -14.22
CA GLY A 16 -39.44 5.92 -12.92
C GLY A 16 -38.25 6.89 -12.81
N ILE A 17 -38.21 7.66 -11.73
CA ILE A 17 -37.19 8.71 -11.49
C ILE A 17 -35.76 8.14 -11.58
N TRP A 18 -35.53 6.92 -11.11
CA TRP A 18 -34.23 6.24 -11.16
C TRP A 18 -33.75 5.95 -12.60
N ALA A 19 -34.66 5.70 -13.53
CA ALA A 19 -34.33 5.46 -14.93
C ALA A 19 -34.02 6.74 -15.72
N GLN A 20 -34.51 7.90 -15.24
CA GLN A 20 -34.30 9.21 -15.87
C GLN A 20 -33.15 10.00 -15.25
N ALA A 21 -32.94 9.85 -13.93
CA ALA A 21 -31.98 10.65 -13.16
C ALA A 21 -30.59 10.03 -13.03
N THR A 22 -30.40 8.75 -13.38
CA THR A 22 -29.10 8.09 -13.28
C THR A 22 -28.57 7.70 -14.66
N ASP A 23 -27.42 8.27 -15.07
CA ASP A 23 -26.68 7.93 -16.30
C ASP A 23 -25.97 6.56 -16.20
N SER A 24 -26.61 5.59 -15.56
CA SER A 24 -26.05 4.28 -15.26
C SER A 24 -26.56 3.25 -16.28
N THR A 25 -25.69 2.34 -16.72
CA THR A 25 -26.03 1.26 -17.68
C THR A 25 -27.15 0.33 -17.18
N PHE A 26 -27.47 0.37 -15.88
CA PHE A 26 -28.49 -0.45 -15.24
C PHE A 26 -29.86 0.25 -15.13
N GLY A 27 -29.96 1.56 -15.41
CA GLY A 27 -31.22 2.32 -15.44
C GLY A 27 -32.11 2.11 -14.21
N ALA A 28 -33.31 1.57 -14.40
CA ALA A 28 -34.26 1.30 -13.32
C ALA A 28 -33.79 0.27 -12.28
N TYR A 29 -32.77 -0.55 -12.59
CA TYR A 29 -32.23 -1.57 -11.69
C TYR A 29 -31.09 -1.07 -10.79
N THR A 30 -30.60 0.14 -11.03
CA THR A 30 -29.49 0.75 -10.30
C THR A 30 -29.65 0.74 -8.77
N PRO A 31 -30.80 1.13 -8.17
CA PRO A 31 -30.96 1.05 -6.72
C PRO A 31 -30.89 -0.40 -6.21
N CYS A 32 -31.53 -1.35 -6.89
CA CYS A 32 -31.50 -2.76 -6.51
C CYS A 32 -30.08 -3.35 -6.57
N TYR A 33 -29.33 -3.04 -7.62
CA TYR A 33 -27.98 -3.57 -7.82
C TYR A 33 -27.00 -3.00 -6.79
N ILE A 34 -27.04 -1.69 -6.56
CA ILE A 34 -26.17 -1.02 -5.59
C ILE A 34 -26.49 -1.50 -4.17
N ASP A 35 -27.76 -1.54 -3.79
CA ASP A 35 -28.19 -2.00 -2.47
C ASP A 35 -27.79 -3.47 -2.22
N SER A 36 -28.09 -4.36 -3.17
CA SER A 36 -27.87 -5.80 -3.02
C SER A 36 -26.40 -6.20 -3.09
N LEU A 37 -25.56 -5.52 -3.89
CA LEU A 37 -24.14 -5.88 -4.01
C LEU A 37 -23.25 -5.08 -3.08
N VAL A 38 -23.53 -3.80 -2.86
CA VAL A 38 -22.64 -2.96 -2.06
C VAL A 38 -23.01 -3.05 -0.58
N ILE A 39 -24.29 -2.91 -0.21
CA ILE A 39 -24.72 -2.95 1.20
C ILE A 39 -24.72 -4.37 1.73
N CYS A 40 -25.44 -5.28 1.07
CA CYS A 40 -25.60 -6.62 1.65
C CYS A 40 -24.25 -7.33 1.78
N ILE A 41 -23.33 -7.19 0.82
CA ILE A 41 -21.99 -7.81 0.91
C ILE A 41 -21.17 -7.16 2.03
N SER A 42 -21.17 -5.83 2.14
CA SER A 42 -20.41 -5.15 3.20
C SER A 42 -20.91 -5.50 4.60
N HIS A 43 -22.22 -5.55 4.81
CA HIS A 43 -22.84 -5.90 6.08
C HIS A 43 -22.75 -7.40 6.40
N LEU A 44 -22.77 -8.29 5.39
CA LEU A 44 -22.50 -9.73 5.59
C LEU A 44 -21.06 -9.98 6.03
N VAL A 45 -20.08 -9.28 5.42
CA VAL A 45 -18.68 -9.34 5.85
C VAL A 45 -18.54 -8.85 7.29
N LEU A 46 -19.16 -7.71 7.62
CA LEU A 46 -19.13 -7.20 8.99
C LEU A 46 -19.76 -8.17 9.99
N LEU A 47 -20.95 -8.71 9.69
CA LEU A 47 -21.64 -9.70 10.51
C LEU A 47 -20.77 -10.95 10.74
N GLY A 48 -20.18 -11.50 9.69
CA GLY A 48 -19.30 -12.67 9.78
C GLY A 48 -18.08 -12.42 10.67
N LEU A 49 -17.44 -11.24 10.53
CA LEU A 49 -16.31 -10.84 11.36
C LEU A 49 -16.71 -10.66 12.83
N CYS A 50 -17.89 -10.08 13.09
CA CYS A 50 -18.42 -9.90 14.44
C CYS A 50 -18.72 -11.24 15.11
N LEU A 51 -19.40 -12.15 14.42
CA LEU A 51 -19.73 -13.49 14.92
C LEU A 51 -18.47 -14.33 15.16
N TYR A 52 -17.51 -14.30 14.24
CA TYR A 52 -16.24 -15.02 14.41
C TYR A 52 -15.48 -14.52 15.64
N ARG A 53 -15.46 -13.21 15.87
CA ARG A 53 -14.80 -12.64 17.04
C ARG A 53 -15.54 -12.93 18.34
N LEU A 54 -16.87 -12.89 18.36
CA LEU A 54 -17.67 -13.33 19.49
C LEU A 54 -17.41 -14.81 19.83
N TRP A 55 -17.30 -15.66 18.81
CA TRP A 55 -16.92 -17.06 18.97
C TRP A 55 -15.51 -17.20 19.56
N LEU A 56 -14.54 -16.42 19.07
CA LEU A 56 -13.17 -16.39 19.61
C LEU A 56 -13.15 -16.00 21.10
N ILE A 57 -13.92 -14.98 21.48
CA ILE A 57 -14.02 -14.55 22.89
C ILE A 57 -14.62 -15.64 23.78
N LYS A 58 -15.60 -16.38 23.28
CA LYS A 58 -16.32 -17.41 24.06
C LYS A 58 -15.55 -18.74 24.14
N ASN A 59 -14.92 -19.16 23.05
CA ASN A 59 -14.46 -20.54 22.86
C ASN A 59 -12.94 -20.70 22.83
N ASP A 60 -12.17 -19.62 22.64
CA ASP A 60 -10.71 -19.71 22.63
C ASP A 60 -10.15 -19.65 24.06
N SER A 61 -9.50 -20.74 24.46
CA SER A 61 -8.81 -20.89 25.74
C SER A 61 -7.35 -20.42 25.68
N LYS A 62 -6.78 -20.22 24.49
CA LYS A 62 -5.39 -19.83 24.26
C LYS A 62 -5.19 -18.31 24.18
N ALA A 63 -6.24 -17.55 23.85
CA ALA A 63 -6.17 -16.11 23.71
C ALA A 63 -6.02 -15.39 25.08
N LYS A 64 -5.10 -14.43 25.17
CA LYS A 64 -4.88 -13.62 26.39
C LYS A 64 -6.06 -12.68 26.64
N ARG A 65 -6.64 -12.77 27.84
CA ARG A 65 -7.79 -11.96 28.28
C ARG A 65 -7.34 -10.75 29.11
N PHE A 66 -7.92 -9.60 28.82
CA PHE A 66 -7.63 -8.33 29.48
C PHE A 66 -8.93 -7.69 29.99
N CYS A 67 -8.80 -6.78 30.95
CA CYS A 67 -9.86 -5.88 31.36
C CYS A 67 -9.54 -4.46 30.87
N LEU A 68 -10.57 -3.67 30.60
CA LEU A 68 -10.43 -2.27 30.19
C LEU A 68 -10.25 -1.38 31.42
N THR A 69 -9.19 -0.55 31.42
CA THR A 69 -8.93 0.39 32.53
C THR A 69 -10.02 1.47 32.62
N SER A 70 -10.56 1.92 31.48
CA SER A 70 -11.68 2.86 31.41
C SER A 70 -12.79 2.33 30.49
N LYS A 71 -14.01 2.26 31.04
CA LYS A 71 -15.22 1.79 30.34
C LYS A 71 -15.94 2.88 29.55
N TYR A 72 -15.60 4.15 29.80
CA TYR A 72 -16.29 5.32 29.24
C TYR A 72 -16.32 5.32 27.71
N TYR A 73 -15.18 5.03 27.07
CA TYR A 73 -15.07 5.04 25.61
C TYR A 73 -15.88 3.92 24.94
N ASN A 74 -15.87 2.71 25.50
CA ASN A 74 -16.68 1.61 24.98
C ASN A 74 -18.18 1.84 25.23
N CYS A 75 -18.54 2.60 26.28
CA CYS A 75 -19.93 3.02 26.50
C CYS A 75 -20.39 3.97 25.38
N ILE A 76 -19.59 4.98 25.01
CA ILE A 76 -19.88 5.87 23.88
C ILE A 76 -20.03 5.07 22.58
N LEU A 77 -19.10 4.14 22.34
CA LEU A 77 -19.12 3.29 21.15
C LEU A 77 -20.37 2.39 21.11
N GLY A 78 -20.80 1.87 22.26
CA GLY A 78 -22.03 1.08 22.40
C GLY A 78 -23.29 1.92 22.18
N LEU A 79 -23.34 3.17 22.65
CA LEU A 79 -24.45 4.09 22.39
C LEU A 79 -24.59 4.40 20.90
N LEU A 80 -23.47 4.67 20.21
CA LEU A 80 -23.44 4.87 18.76
C LEU A 80 -23.92 3.62 18.00
N ALA A 81 -23.39 2.43 18.34
CA ALA A 81 -23.85 1.18 17.72
C ALA A 81 -25.34 0.90 18.00
N GLY A 82 -25.84 1.29 19.18
CA GLY A 82 -27.25 1.20 19.53
C GLY A 82 -28.13 2.10 18.67
N TYR A 83 -27.69 3.34 18.42
CA TYR A 83 -28.35 4.25 17.48
C TYR A 83 -28.37 3.66 16.05
N CYS A 84 -27.23 3.15 15.58
CA CYS A 84 -27.10 2.52 14.26
C CYS A 84 -27.95 1.24 14.12
N THR A 85 -28.21 0.52 15.23
CA THR A 85 -29.14 -0.63 15.23
C THR A 85 -30.60 -0.19 15.22
N GLY A 86 -30.92 0.90 15.93
CA GLY A 86 -32.29 1.39 16.09
C GLY A 86 -32.88 1.95 14.81
N GLU A 87 -32.07 2.57 13.96
CA GLU A 87 -32.51 3.17 12.71
C GLU A 87 -33.12 2.18 11.68
N PRO A 88 -32.43 1.09 11.27
CA PRO A 88 -33.00 0.14 10.32
C PRO A 88 -34.24 -0.56 10.89
N LEU A 89 -34.27 -0.81 12.21
CA LEU A 89 -35.45 -1.37 12.89
C LEU A 89 -36.63 -0.38 12.89
N PHE A 90 -36.36 0.91 13.10
CA PHE A 90 -37.38 1.95 13.02
C PHE A 90 -37.93 2.07 11.59
N ARG A 91 -37.08 1.99 10.58
CA ARG A 91 -37.51 2.00 9.17
C ARG A 91 -38.38 0.79 8.86
N LEU A 92 -37.95 -0.41 9.23
CA LEU A 92 -38.76 -1.63 9.11
C LEU A 92 -40.13 -1.51 9.81
N ALA A 93 -40.18 -0.87 10.99
CA ALA A 93 -41.42 -0.69 11.74
C ALA A 93 -42.35 0.40 11.17
N THR A 94 -41.80 1.46 10.60
CA THR A 94 -42.57 2.61 10.07
C THR A 94 -42.93 2.50 8.59
N GLY A 95 -42.38 1.52 7.87
CA GLY A 95 -42.69 1.31 6.45
C GLY A 95 -42.05 2.34 5.51
N ILE A 96 -41.06 3.11 5.98
CA ILE A 96 -40.46 4.20 5.19
C ILE A 96 -39.35 3.64 4.28
N SER A 97 -39.61 3.62 2.98
CA SER A 97 -38.64 3.26 1.94
C SER A 97 -37.82 4.47 1.49
N ILE A 98 -36.51 4.27 1.25
CA ILE A 98 -35.62 5.29 0.66
C ILE A 98 -35.64 5.25 -0.87
N PHE A 99 -35.86 4.07 -1.46
CA PHE A 99 -35.75 3.87 -2.90
C PHE A 99 -37.10 4.01 -3.63
N ASN A 100 -38.22 3.99 -2.90
CA ASN A 100 -39.56 4.15 -3.46
C ASN A 100 -39.94 5.63 -3.56
N LEU A 101 -39.47 6.29 -4.62
CA LEU A 101 -39.72 7.72 -4.89
C LEU A 101 -41.06 7.98 -5.60
N ASP A 102 -41.70 6.93 -6.12
CA ASP A 102 -42.90 7.02 -6.97
C ASP A 102 -44.21 6.87 -6.18
N GLY A 103 -44.15 6.78 -4.84
CA GLY A 103 -45.31 6.84 -3.95
C GLY A 103 -46.12 5.55 -3.81
N GLN A 104 -45.51 4.39 -4.07
CA GLN A 104 -46.14 3.09 -3.76
C GLN A 104 -45.93 2.75 -2.28
N ASP A 105 -46.99 2.39 -1.56
CA ASP A 105 -46.88 1.96 -0.17
C ASP A 105 -46.34 0.51 -0.12
N GLY A 106 -45.08 0.34 0.31
CA GLY A 106 -44.47 -0.97 0.54
C GLY A 106 -42.96 -1.01 0.27
N PHE A 107 -42.27 -1.93 0.94
CA PHE A 107 -40.87 -2.22 0.68
C PHE A 107 -40.71 -3.17 -0.51
N SER A 108 -39.72 -2.88 -1.35
CA SER A 108 -39.23 -3.87 -2.30
C SER A 108 -38.56 -5.04 -1.54
N PRO A 109 -38.58 -6.28 -2.07
CA PRO A 109 -37.94 -7.41 -1.42
C PRO A 109 -36.43 -7.22 -1.17
N PHE A 110 -35.73 -6.50 -2.04
CA PHE A 110 -34.31 -6.21 -1.86
C PHE A 110 -34.05 -5.28 -0.67
N GLU A 111 -34.84 -4.21 -0.50
CA GLU A 111 -34.69 -3.25 0.58
C GLU A 111 -35.02 -3.88 1.95
N MET A 112 -35.99 -4.81 1.99
CA MET A 112 -36.24 -5.59 3.22
C MET A 112 -35.03 -6.44 3.61
N VAL A 113 -34.41 -7.11 2.64
CA VAL A 113 -33.25 -7.97 2.88
C VAL A 113 -32.05 -7.16 3.37
N SER A 114 -31.76 -6.01 2.76
CA SER A 114 -30.65 -5.14 3.18
C SER A 114 -30.88 -4.55 4.57
N LEU A 115 -32.09 -4.06 4.88
CA LEU A 115 -32.44 -3.54 6.21
C LEU A 115 -32.32 -4.60 7.31
N ILE A 116 -32.75 -5.84 7.05
CA ILE A 116 -32.61 -6.95 8.00
C ILE A 116 -31.13 -7.26 8.23
N LEU A 117 -30.32 -7.32 7.17
CA LEU A 117 -28.88 -7.57 7.28
C LEU A 117 -28.15 -6.45 8.02
N GLU A 118 -28.51 -5.20 7.75
CA GLU A 118 -27.99 -4.02 8.44
C GLU A 118 -28.29 -4.10 9.94
N ALA A 119 -29.56 -4.32 10.31
CA ALA A 119 -29.99 -4.48 11.70
C ALA A 119 -29.27 -5.63 12.41
N LEU A 120 -29.11 -6.79 11.76
CA LEU A 120 -28.39 -7.93 12.31
C LEU A 120 -26.90 -7.64 12.54
N SER A 121 -26.25 -6.95 11.60
CA SER A 121 -24.82 -6.62 11.69
C SER A 121 -24.53 -5.63 12.83
N TRP A 122 -25.32 -4.57 12.97
CA TRP A 122 -25.18 -3.57 14.03
C TRP A 122 -25.56 -4.14 15.39
N CYS A 123 -26.59 -4.99 15.45
CA CYS A 123 -26.92 -5.74 16.66
C CYS A 123 -25.76 -6.66 17.10
N SER A 124 -25.14 -7.37 16.15
CA SER A 124 -23.96 -8.20 16.43
C SER A 124 -22.76 -7.37 16.92
N MET A 125 -22.55 -6.19 16.34
CA MET A 125 -21.53 -5.22 16.79
C MET A 125 -21.82 -4.72 18.21
N LEU A 126 -23.07 -4.38 18.51
CA LEU A 126 -23.48 -3.94 19.85
C LEU A 126 -23.22 -5.03 20.90
N VAL A 127 -23.61 -6.27 20.61
CA VAL A 127 -23.36 -7.43 21.48
C VAL A 127 -21.86 -7.63 21.69
N MET A 128 -21.05 -7.50 20.64
CA MET A 128 -19.59 -7.57 20.74
C MET A 128 -19.04 -6.51 21.70
N ILE A 129 -19.41 -5.24 21.53
CA ILE A 129 -18.94 -4.14 22.40
C ILE A 129 -19.35 -4.37 23.85
N VAL A 130 -20.59 -4.83 24.09
CA VAL A 130 -21.08 -5.16 25.44
C VAL A 130 -20.24 -6.28 26.08
N VAL A 131 -19.91 -7.34 25.33
CA VAL A 131 -19.04 -8.42 25.82
C VAL A 131 -17.62 -7.91 26.10
N GLU A 132 -17.09 -7.03 25.25
CA GLU A 132 -15.76 -6.43 25.43
C GLU A 132 -15.63 -5.59 26.69
N THR A 133 -16.72 -4.99 27.19
CA THR A 133 -16.70 -4.26 28.47
C THR A 133 -16.38 -5.17 29.67
N ARG A 134 -16.60 -6.48 29.54
CA ARG A 134 -16.32 -7.48 30.58
C ARG A 134 -15.01 -8.23 30.34
N MET A 135 -14.75 -8.63 29.10
CA MET A 135 -13.56 -9.40 28.72
C MET A 135 -13.04 -8.95 27.37
N TYR A 136 -11.77 -8.53 27.32
CA TYR A 136 -11.16 -7.96 26.14
C TYR A 136 -10.04 -8.84 25.57
N ILE A 137 -10.05 -9.04 24.24
CA ILE A 137 -9.00 -9.77 23.49
C ILE A 137 -8.41 -8.84 22.42
N ARG A 138 -7.07 -8.77 22.34
CA ARG A 138 -6.34 -7.93 21.36
C ARG A 138 -6.37 -8.50 19.93
N GLU A 139 -6.41 -9.81 19.82
CA GLU A 139 -6.34 -10.52 18.55
C GLU A 139 -7.59 -10.23 17.69
N PHE A 140 -7.39 -10.22 16.37
CA PHE A 140 -8.44 -10.07 15.36
C PHE A 140 -9.19 -8.71 15.32
N ARG A 141 -8.89 -7.74 16.19
CA ARG A 141 -9.56 -6.42 16.23
C ARG A 141 -9.41 -5.60 14.93
N TRP A 142 -8.27 -5.70 14.26
CA TRP A 142 -8.03 -4.96 13.01
C TRP A 142 -8.93 -5.40 11.86
N TYR A 143 -9.35 -6.67 11.83
CA TYR A 143 -10.27 -7.16 10.79
C TYR A 143 -11.66 -6.57 10.97
N VAL A 144 -12.17 -6.47 12.21
CA VAL A 144 -13.44 -5.79 12.50
C VAL A 144 -13.39 -4.32 12.10
N ARG A 145 -12.27 -3.61 12.34
CA ARG A 145 -12.08 -2.22 11.86
C ARG A 145 -12.15 -2.11 10.35
N PHE A 146 -11.50 -3.03 9.64
CA PHE A 146 -11.56 -3.09 8.19
C PHE A 146 -13.00 -3.33 7.71
N GLY A 147 -13.75 -4.21 8.37
CA GLY A 147 -15.18 -4.42 8.10
C GLY A 147 -16.02 -3.15 8.24
N VAL A 148 -15.79 -2.35 9.29
CA VAL A 148 -16.50 -1.07 9.51
C VAL A 148 -16.12 -0.03 8.45
N LEU A 149 -14.85 0.06 8.07
CA LEU A 149 -14.41 0.93 6.97
C LEU A 149 -15.04 0.50 5.64
N TYR A 150 -15.20 -0.81 5.41
CA TYR A 150 -15.83 -1.34 4.20
C TYR A 150 -17.31 -0.98 4.13
N VAL A 151 -18.04 -1.06 5.24
CA VAL A 151 -19.43 -0.58 5.34
C VAL A 151 -19.54 0.92 5.10
N LEU A 152 -18.64 1.73 5.69
CA LEU A 152 -18.63 3.19 5.48
C LEU A 152 -18.43 3.57 4.00
N VAL A 153 -17.56 2.85 3.29
CA VAL A 153 -17.40 3.03 1.84
C VAL A 153 -18.69 2.70 1.09
N GLY A 154 -19.39 1.63 1.49
CA GLY A 154 -20.69 1.27 0.92
C GLY A 154 -21.75 2.36 1.13
N ASP A 155 -21.87 2.87 2.36
CA ASP A 155 -22.80 3.94 2.71
C ASP A 155 -22.49 5.24 1.95
N ALA A 156 -21.20 5.55 1.75
CA ALA A 156 -20.77 6.72 0.98
C ALA A 156 -21.16 6.63 -0.51
N VAL A 157 -21.10 5.43 -1.10
CA VAL A 157 -21.56 5.20 -2.48
C VAL A 157 -23.05 5.48 -2.61
N ILE A 158 -23.86 5.00 -1.66
CA ILE A 158 -25.32 5.22 -1.69
C ILE A 158 -25.69 6.66 -1.40
N PHE A 159 -25.00 7.29 -0.46
CA PHE A 159 -25.18 8.71 -0.19
C PHE A 159 -24.93 9.55 -1.46
N ASN A 160 -23.89 9.24 -2.23
CA ASN A 160 -23.60 9.89 -3.51
C ASN A 160 -24.73 9.66 -4.54
N VAL A 161 -25.23 8.43 -4.65
CA VAL A 161 -26.36 8.09 -5.53
C VAL A 161 -27.64 8.84 -5.15
N ILE A 162 -27.93 8.94 -3.86
CA ILE A 162 -29.08 9.68 -3.34
C ILE A 162 -28.91 11.20 -3.60
N LEU A 163 -27.71 11.75 -3.44
CA LEU A 163 -27.43 13.14 -3.77
C LEU A 163 -27.66 13.44 -5.25
N SER A 164 -27.34 12.50 -6.14
CA SER A 164 -27.57 12.65 -7.59
C SER A 164 -29.05 12.81 -7.96
N VAL A 165 -29.97 12.32 -7.14
CA VAL A 165 -31.42 12.35 -7.40
C VAL A 165 -32.13 13.45 -6.59
N LYS A 166 -31.42 14.14 -5.70
CA LYS A 166 -31.95 15.17 -4.80
C LYS A 166 -32.68 16.30 -5.53
N ASP A 167 -32.17 16.74 -6.67
CA ASP A 167 -32.71 17.88 -7.42
C ASP A 167 -34.03 17.56 -8.14
N PHE A 168 -34.33 16.27 -8.37
CA PHE A 168 -35.58 15.81 -8.99
C PHE A 168 -36.75 15.71 -8.00
N CYS A 169 -36.50 15.72 -6.68
CA CYS A 169 -37.53 15.53 -5.64
C CYS A 169 -37.62 16.72 -4.66
N VAL A 170 -38.31 17.80 -5.03
CA VAL A 170 -38.41 19.02 -4.20
C VAL A 170 -39.40 18.89 -3.01
N ARG A 171 -40.38 17.95 -3.04
CA ARG A 171 -41.52 17.95 -2.09
C ARG A 171 -41.61 16.78 -1.10
N PHE A 172 -41.07 15.61 -1.43
CA PHE A 172 -41.15 14.38 -0.62
C PHE A 172 -39.80 13.94 0.00
N ALA A 173 -38.68 14.55 -0.41
CA ALA A 173 -37.34 14.10 -0.03
C ALA A 173 -36.76 14.73 1.25
N SER A 174 -37.36 15.77 1.84
CA SER A 174 -36.72 16.51 2.95
C SER A 174 -36.59 15.69 4.25
N LEU A 175 -37.53 14.80 4.54
CA LEU A 175 -37.50 13.95 5.74
C LEU A 175 -36.59 12.71 5.59
N PRO A 176 -36.67 11.91 4.51
CA PRO A 176 -35.78 10.75 4.32
C PRO A 176 -34.31 11.17 4.13
N LEU A 177 -34.05 12.23 3.36
CA LEU A 177 -32.70 12.65 3.00
C LEU A 177 -31.94 13.26 4.19
N ASN A 178 -32.64 14.01 5.06
CA ASN A 178 -32.06 14.51 6.31
C ASN A 178 -31.74 13.36 7.29
N LYS A 179 -32.58 12.32 7.29
CA LYS A 179 -32.37 11.12 8.12
C LYS A 179 -31.19 10.28 7.62
N SER A 180 -31.09 10.05 6.30
CA SER A 180 -29.93 9.37 5.69
C SER A 180 -28.62 10.12 5.91
N THR A 181 -28.64 11.46 5.88
CA THR A 181 -27.45 12.29 6.14
C THR A 181 -26.95 12.12 7.57
N ASN A 182 -27.85 12.06 8.56
CA ASN A 182 -27.49 11.84 9.96
C ASN A 182 -26.93 10.42 10.18
N VAL A 183 -27.51 9.40 9.54
CA VAL A 183 -27.04 8.00 9.64
C VAL A 183 -25.63 7.83 9.08
N VAL A 184 -25.34 8.41 7.92
CA VAL A 184 -23.99 8.38 7.33
C VAL A 184 -22.99 9.12 8.22
N ALA A 185 -23.40 10.24 8.82
CA ALA A 185 -22.56 10.98 9.76
C ALA A 185 -22.27 10.19 11.05
N ASP A 186 -23.25 9.47 11.59
CA ASP A 186 -23.10 8.64 12.78
C ASP A 186 -22.26 7.38 12.51
N ASN A 187 -22.42 6.74 11.35
CA ASN A 187 -21.56 5.63 10.90
C ASN A 187 -20.12 6.11 10.70
N ALA A 188 -19.92 7.30 10.13
CA ALA A 188 -18.61 7.91 9.97
C ALA A 188 -17.96 8.27 11.32
N LEU A 189 -18.74 8.80 12.26
CA LEU A 189 -18.28 9.10 13.62
C LEU A 189 -17.88 7.82 14.37
N PHE A 190 -18.70 6.76 14.29
CA PHE A 190 -18.39 5.45 14.85
C PHE A 190 -17.10 4.87 14.26
N GLY A 191 -16.94 4.91 12.94
CA GLY A 191 -15.74 4.44 12.24
C GLY A 191 -14.49 5.20 12.66
N LEU A 192 -14.56 6.53 12.74
CA LEU A 192 -13.44 7.39 13.14
C LEU A 192 -13.02 7.11 14.58
N LEU A 193 -13.97 7.01 15.52
CA LEU A 193 -13.70 6.66 16.90
C LEU A 193 -13.07 5.25 17.01
N LEU A 194 -13.62 4.26 16.31
CA LEU A 194 -13.11 2.88 16.34
C LEU A 194 -11.66 2.76 15.83
N VAL A 195 -11.29 3.52 14.80
CA VAL A 195 -9.94 3.50 14.19
C VAL A 195 -8.90 4.08 15.14
N PHE A 196 -9.18 5.26 15.73
CA PHE A 196 -8.21 5.96 16.59
C PHE A 196 -8.14 5.44 18.03
N TYR A 197 -9.13 4.66 18.49
CA TYR A 197 -9.14 4.16 19.86
C TYR A 197 -8.12 3.05 20.13
N ILE A 198 -7.12 3.32 20.97
CA ILE A 198 -6.24 2.29 21.54
C ILE A 198 -6.56 2.18 23.04
N PRO A 199 -7.26 1.12 23.49
CA PRO A 199 -7.59 0.97 24.90
C PRO A 199 -6.34 0.69 25.74
N HIS A 200 -6.23 1.36 26.89
CA HIS A 200 -5.33 0.95 27.96
C HIS A 200 -5.93 -0.29 28.65
N LEU A 201 -5.11 -1.31 28.88
CA LEU A 201 -5.55 -2.66 29.22
C LEU A 201 -4.82 -3.15 30.47
N ASP A 202 -5.61 -3.58 31.45
CA ASP A 202 -5.10 -4.22 32.66
C ASP A 202 -5.21 -5.75 32.53
N PRO A 203 -4.22 -6.52 33.03
CA PRO A 203 -4.29 -7.98 33.01
C PRO A 203 -5.48 -8.48 33.86
N TYR A 204 -6.22 -9.44 33.33
CA TYR A 204 -7.42 -9.98 33.99
C TYR A 204 -7.04 -10.75 35.27
N VAL A 205 -7.61 -10.34 36.42
CA VAL A 205 -7.31 -10.95 37.73
C VAL A 205 -7.76 -12.41 37.75
N GLY A 206 -6.83 -13.33 38.02
CA GLY A 206 -7.10 -14.78 38.12
C GLY A 206 -6.77 -15.61 36.86
N TYR A 207 -6.33 -14.99 35.76
CA TYR A 207 -5.83 -15.72 34.59
C TYR A 207 -4.30 -15.63 34.53
N ILE A 208 -3.63 -16.62 35.11
CA ILE A 208 -2.21 -16.86 34.85
C ILE A 208 -2.17 -17.62 33.53
N PRO A 209 -1.52 -17.11 32.46
CA PRO A 209 -1.31 -17.93 31.28
C PRO A 209 -0.49 -19.14 31.74
N LEU A 210 -1.09 -20.33 31.70
CA LEU A 210 -0.31 -21.55 31.55
C LEU A 210 0.46 -21.34 30.26
N ARG A 211 1.72 -20.89 30.41
CA ARG A 211 2.72 -21.07 29.40
C ARG A 211 2.82 -22.57 29.27
N THR A 212 2.03 -23.14 28.35
CA THR A 212 2.39 -24.41 27.77
C THR A 212 3.71 -24.10 27.08
N GLU A 213 4.81 -24.29 27.82
CA GLU A 213 6.01 -24.81 27.18
C GLU A 213 5.53 -26.07 26.48
N THR A 214 5.12 -25.89 25.23
CA THR A 214 5.23 -26.96 24.29
C THR A 214 6.72 -27.30 24.36
N LEU A 215 6.98 -28.44 24.99
CA LEU A 215 7.99 -29.40 24.55
C LEU A 215 7.69 -29.73 23.08
N ASP A 216 7.70 -28.71 22.22
CA ASP A 216 7.91 -28.92 20.82
C ASP A 216 9.42 -29.07 20.73
N ASP A 217 9.79 -30.15 20.09
CA ASP A 217 11.12 -30.69 19.90
C ASP A 217 11.99 -29.69 19.11
N THR A 218 12.29 -28.53 19.72
CA THR A 218 13.45 -27.73 19.35
C THR A 218 14.65 -28.53 19.82
N ARG A 219 14.96 -29.59 19.08
CA ARG A 219 16.34 -29.81 18.66
C ARG A 219 16.82 -28.46 18.15
N TYR A 220 17.42 -27.74 19.08
CA TYR A 220 18.45 -26.78 18.80
C TYR A 220 19.50 -27.58 18.01
N GLU A 221 19.40 -27.56 16.68
CA GLU A 221 20.60 -27.73 15.89
C GLU A 221 21.46 -26.52 16.22
N ALA A 222 22.33 -26.70 17.21
CA ALA A 222 23.55 -25.94 17.30
C ALA A 222 24.20 -26.10 15.92
N LEU A 223 24.06 -25.09 15.06
CA LEU A 223 24.72 -25.12 13.76
C LEU A 223 26.21 -25.25 14.04
N LEU A 224 26.68 -26.45 13.75
CA LEU A 224 28.06 -26.89 13.74
C LEU A 224 28.91 -25.78 13.12
N GLY A 225 29.67 -25.04 13.93
CA GLY A 225 30.91 -24.35 13.57
C GLY A 225 31.02 -23.75 12.15
N GLY A 226 29.93 -23.25 11.58
CA GLY A 226 29.84 -22.79 10.21
C GLY A 226 29.54 -21.31 10.25
N GLU A 227 30.33 -20.51 9.55
CA GLU A 227 30.04 -19.08 9.43
C GLU A 227 28.62 -18.88 8.89
N ASN A 228 27.75 -18.17 9.61
CA ASN A 228 26.39 -17.84 9.15
C ASN A 228 26.48 -16.90 7.92
N ILE A 229 26.70 -17.48 6.74
CA ILE A 229 26.76 -16.77 5.46
C ILE A 229 25.35 -16.35 5.03
N CYS A 230 25.23 -15.17 4.44
CA CYS A 230 23.96 -14.66 3.91
C CYS A 230 23.29 -15.67 2.95
N PRO A 231 22.02 -16.06 3.19
CA PRO A 231 21.32 -17.05 2.37
C PRO A 231 20.98 -16.54 0.97
N GLU A 232 21.10 -15.22 0.71
CA GLU A 232 20.96 -14.65 -0.64
C GLU A 232 21.87 -15.36 -1.66
N LYS A 233 23.06 -15.82 -1.24
CA LYS A 233 24.04 -16.49 -2.11
C LYS A 233 23.52 -17.83 -2.66
N HIS A 234 22.78 -18.58 -1.86
CA HIS A 234 22.26 -19.91 -2.20
C HIS A 234 20.78 -19.86 -2.58
N ALA A 235 20.16 -18.67 -2.58
CA ALA A 235 18.76 -18.49 -2.91
C ALA A 235 18.50 -18.75 -4.40
N THR A 236 17.37 -19.41 -4.68
CA THR A 236 16.87 -19.53 -6.06
C THR A 236 16.56 -18.16 -6.65
N ILE A 237 16.56 -18.06 -7.98
CA ILE A 237 16.31 -16.79 -8.68
C ILE A 237 14.98 -16.17 -8.26
N PHE A 238 13.92 -16.98 -8.10
CA PHE A 238 12.62 -16.54 -7.60
C PHE A 238 12.70 -16.01 -6.16
N SER A 239 13.36 -16.74 -5.26
CA SER A 239 13.55 -16.29 -3.88
C SER A 239 14.35 -14.98 -3.79
N ARG A 240 15.28 -14.75 -4.73
CA ARG A 240 16.04 -13.51 -4.82
C ARG A 240 15.20 -12.33 -5.33
N ILE A 241 14.32 -12.56 -6.30
CA ILE A 241 13.42 -11.52 -6.86
C ILE A 241 12.36 -11.10 -5.84
N TYR A 242 11.76 -12.06 -5.13
CA TYR A 242 10.71 -11.82 -4.13
C TYR A 242 11.24 -11.57 -2.72
N PHE A 243 12.56 -11.50 -2.52
CA PHE A 243 13.20 -11.36 -1.21
C PHE A 243 12.82 -12.45 -0.18
N GLY A 244 12.43 -13.64 -0.65
CA GLY A 244 12.00 -14.75 0.21
C GLY A 244 13.11 -15.27 1.15
N TRP A 245 14.38 -15.06 0.79
CA TRP A 245 15.52 -15.40 1.65
C TRP A 245 15.57 -14.60 2.95
N MET A 246 14.88 -13.45 3.05
CA MET A 246 14.82 -12.61 4.24
C MET A 246 13.70 -13.00 5.21
N THR A 247 12.68 -13.73 4.73
CA THR A 247 11.54 -14.21 5.51
C THR A 247 11.90 -14.90 6.83
N PRO A 248 12.87 -15.85 6.91
CA PRO A 248 13.20 -16.50 8.17
C PRO A 248 13.68 -15.52 9.25
N LEU A 249 14.49 -14.52 8.88
CA LEU A 249 14.96 -13.49 9.82
C LEU A 249 13.81 -12.58 10.27
N MET A 250 12.90 -12.22 9.36
CA MET A 250 11.71 -11.43 9.72
C MET A 250 10.78 -12.19 10.67
N GLN A 251 10.55 -13.48 10.43
CA GLN A 251 9.75 -14.33 11.31
C GLN A 251 10.40 -14.49 12.68
N GLN A 252 11.73 -14.61 12.72
CA GLN A 252 12.47 -14.63 13.97
C GLN A 252 12.32 -13.31 14.74
N GLY A 253 12.41 -12.17 14.05
CA GLY A 253 12.23 -10.83 14.63
C GLY A 253 10.81 -10.58 15.15
N TYR A 254 9.81 -11.24 14.57
CA TYR A 254 8.44 -11.24 15.08
C TYR A 254 8.30 -12.05 16.39
N LYS A 255 9.02 -13.17 16.50
CA LYS A 255 8.99 -14.06 17.69
C LYS A 255 9.83 -13.52 18.85
N ARG A 256 11.00 -12.96 18.57
CA ARG A 256 11.92 -12.41 19.59
C ARG A 256 12.73 -11.23 19.03
N PRO A 257 13.19 -10.30 19.89
CA PRO A 257 14.13 -9.27 19.47
C PRO A 257 15.39 -9.88 18.83
N ILE A 258 15.80 -9.34 17.68
CA ILE A 258 16.99 -9.79 16.94
C ILE A 258 18.26 -9.35 17.67
N THR A 259 19.21 -10.28 17.82
CA THR A 259 20.53 -10.01 18.39
C THR A 259 21.62 -10.02 17.32
N GLU A 260 22.80 -9.48 17.61
CA GLU A 260 23.93 -9.46 16.66
C GLU A 260 24.33 -10.86 16.17
N LYS A 261 24.11 -11.89 16.99
CA LYS A 261 24.41 -13.29 16.66
C LYS A 261 23.45 -13.88 15.64
N ASP A 262 22.26 -13.31 15.51
CA ASP A 262 21.22 -13.75 14.58
C ASP A 262 21.40 -13.15 13.18
N VAL A 263 22.28 -12.15 13.03
CA VAL A 263 22.52 -11.44 11.77
C VAL A 263 23.56 -12.19 10.92
N TRP A 264 23.27 -12.37 9.64
CA TRP A 264 24.19 -13.01 8.71
C TRP A 264 25.45 -12.18 8.46
N LYS A 265 26.57 -12.87 8.26
CA LYS A 265 27.80 -12.24 7.77
C LYS A 265 27.60 -11.73 6.34
N LEU A 266 28.25 -10.61 6.03
CA LEU A 266 28.31 -10.08 4.67
C LEU A 266 29.02 -11.08 3.75
N ASP A 267 28.50 -11.20 2.53
CA ASP A 267 29.11 -12.04 1.51
C ASP A 267 30.48 -11.48 1.09
N ALA A 268 31.38 -12.36 0.63
CA ALA A 268 32.78 -12.04 0.35
C ALA A 268 32.94 -10.90 -0.67
N TRP A 269 32.00 -10.75 -1.61
CA TRP A 269 32.02 -9.69 -2.62
C TRP A 269 31.53 -8.32 -2.12
N ASP A 270 30.87 -8.27 -0.96
CA ASP A 270 30.46 -7.03 -0.28
C ASP A 270 31.41 -6.65 0.88
N GLN A 271 32.37 -7.51 1.22
CA GLN A 271 33.36 -7.22 2.24
C GLN A 271 34.32 -6.09 1.81
N THR A 272 34.63 -5.20 2.76
CA THR A 272 35.48 -4.02 2.55
C THR A 272 36.86 -4.36 1.98
N GLN A 273 37.45 -5.49 2.39
CA GLN A 273 38.76 -5.92 1.89
C GLN A 273 38.76 -6.15 0.38
N MET A 274 37.74 -6.83 -0.14
CA MET A 274 37.60 -7.11 -1.57
C MET A 274 37.26 -5.85 -2.36
N LEU A 275 36.35 -5.03 -1.84
CA LEU A 275 35.97 -3.75 -2.46
C LEU A 275 37.17 -2.79 -2.55
N SER A 276 37.91 -2.63 -1.45
CA SER A 276 39.11 -1.79 -1.39
C SER A 276 40.20 -2.31 -2.33
N ARG A 277 40.45 -3.63 -2.38
CA ARG A 277 41.42 -4.22 -3.31
C ARG A 277 41.07 -3.91 -4.77
N LYS A 278 39.81 -4.12 -5.18
CA LYS A 278 39.36 -3.79 -6.54
C LYS A 278 39.53 -2.31 -6.86
N PHE A 279 39.09 -1.43 -5.95
CA PHE A 279 39.24 0.01 -6.12
C PHE A 279 40.71 0.44 -6.24
N GLN A 280 41.62 -0.12 -5.43
CA GLN A 280 43.04 0.22 -5.50
C GLN A 280 43.68 -0.18 -6.83
N ASN A 281 43.32 -1.33 -7.38
CA ASN A 281 43.81 -1.75 -8.70
C ASN A 281 43.34 -0.77 -9.79
N CYS A 282 42.05 -0.43 -9.82
CA CYS A 282 41.50 0.54 -10.76
C CYS A 282 42.11 1.94 -10.57
N TRP A 283 42.35 2.36 -9.32
CA TRP A 283 42.97 3.65 -9.00
C TRP A 283 44.43 3.70 -9.44
N ALA A 284 45.17 2.59 -9.33
CA ALA A 284 46.56 2.52 -9.78
C ALA A 284 46.67 2.75 -11.29
N GLU A 285 45.85 2.06 -12.09
CA GLU A 285 45.78 2.26 -13.55
C GLU A 285 45.34 3.68 -13.91
N GLU A 286 44.35 4.20 -13.19
CA GLU A 286 43.82 5.55 -13.41
C GLU A 286 44.83 6.65 -13.06
N SER A 287 45.63 6.44 -12.01
CA SER A 287 46.64 7.39 -11.53
C SER A 287 47.80 7.61 -12.51
N GLN A 288 48.03 6.67 -13.43
CA GLN A 288 49.04 6.79 -14.48
C GLN A 288 48.59 7.66 -15.65
N LYS A 289 47.30 8.01 -15.73
CA LYS A 289 46.77 8.88 -16.80
C LYS A 289 47.09 10.34 -16.52
N ALA A 290 47.25 11.13 -17.59
CA ALA A 290 47.56 12.57 -17.49
C ALA A 290 46.54 13.37 -16.65
N LYS A 291 45.28 12.92 -16.57
CA LYS A 291 44.21 13.52 -15.76
C LYS A 291 43.47 12.43 -14.98
N PRO A 292 43.92 12.06 -13.77
CA PRO A 292 43.30 11.00 -12.97
C PRO A 292 42.00 11.48 -12.35
N TRP A 293 40.91 10.73 -12.55
CA TRP A 293 39.57 11.09 -12.08
C TRP A 293 39.01 10.02 -11.13
N LEU A 294 38.69 10.42 -9.90
CA LEU A 294 38.17 9.51 -8.86
C LEU A 294 36.88 8.80 -9.29
N LEU A 295 35.95 9.52 -9.90
CA LEU A 295 34.69 8.95 -10.39
C LEU A 295 34.91 7.85 -11.43
N ARG A 296 35.95 7.95 -12.26
CA ARG A 296 36.28 6.95 -13.27
C ARG A 296 36.80 5.67 -12.63
N ALA A 297 37.68 5.77 -11.63
CA ALA A 297 38.15 4.62 -10.85
C ALA A 297 37.02 3.96 -10.01
N LEU A 298 36.12 4.78 -9.45
CA LEU A 298 34.95 4.28 -8.73
C LEU A 298 33.97 3.56 -9.67
N ASN A 299 33.69 4.12 -10.86
CA ASN A 299 32.83 3.48 -11.85
C ASN A 299 33.45 2.18 -12.38
N CYS A 300 34.77 2.12 -12.56
CA CYS A 300 35.45 0.88 -12.95
C CYS A 300 35.30 -0.22 -11.89
N SER A 301 35.40 0.12 -10.60
CA SER A 301 35.35 -0.88 -9.52
C SER A 301 33.92 -1.25 -9.05
N LEU A 302 32.98 -0.30 -9.05
CA LEU A 302 31.60 -0.48 -8.52
C LEU A 302 30.51 -0.39 -9.60
N GLY A 303 30.82 0.13 -10.78
CA GLY A 303 29.84 0.54 -11.79
C GLY A 303 29.01 -0.59 -12.39
N GLN A 304 29.54 -1.82 -12.47
CA GLN A 304 28.81 -2.94 -13.09
C GLN A 304 27.39 -3.13 -12.52
N ARG A 305 27.25 -3.07 -11.19
CA ARG A 305 25.94 -3.21 -10.52
C ARG A 305 25.12 -1.92 -10.54
N PHE A 306 25.78 -0.77 -10.59
CA PHE A 306 25.12 0.52 -10.73
C PHE A 306 24.36 0.59 -12.07
N TRP A 307 25.03 0.30 -13.19
CA TRP A 307 24.40 0.27 -14.51
C TRP A 307 23.34 -0.81 -14.66
N TYR A 308 23.54 -1.98 -14.02
CA TYR A 308 22.50 -3.01 -13.95
C TYR A 308 21.23 -2.52 -13.21
N GLY A 309 21.39 -1.74 -12.14
CA GLY A 309 20.27 -1.04 -11.49
C GLY A 309 19.58 -0.05 -12.44
N GLY A 310 20.35 0.65 -13.27
CA GLY A 310 19.82 1.54 -14.31
C GLY A 310 18.88 0.85 -15.31
N LEU A 311 19.15 -0.40 -15.68
CA LEU A 311 18.24 -1.16 -16.55
C LEU A 311 16.88 -1.42 -15.90
N PHE A 312 16.87 -1.78 -14.61
CA PHE A 312 15.62 -1.91 -13.85
C PHE A 312 14.88 -0.59 -13.71
N LYS A 313 15.62 0.54 -13.67
CA LYS A 313 15.01 1.87 -13.65
C LYS A 313 14.24 2.16 -14.93
N ILE A 314 14.81 1.85 -16.10
CA ILE A 314 14.09 1.99 -17.38
C ILE A 314 12.82 1.13 -17.38
N GLY A 315 12.91 -0.12 -16.93
CA GLY A 315 11.75 -1.01 -16.82
C GLY A 315 10.65 -0.45 -15.92
N ASN A 316 11.03 0.11 -14.76
CA ASN A 316 10.09 0.80 -13.87
C ASN A 316 9.46 2.02 -14.56
N ASP A 317 10.26 2.87 -15.22
CA ASP A 317 9.78 4.07 -15.90
C ASP A 317 8.76 3.74 -17.00
N LEU A 318 9.06 2.73 -17.83
CA LEU A 318 8.15 2.27 -18.88
C LEU A 318 6.85 1.71 -18.30
N SER A 319 6.93 0.97 -17.18
CA SER A 319 5.73 0.40 -16.53
C SER A 319 4.74 1.45 -16.04
N GLN A 320 5.20 2.67 -15.71
CA GLN A 320 4.33 3.75 -15.23
C GLN A 320 3.43 4.32 -16.34
N PHE A 321 3.86 4.25 -17.60
CA PHE A 321 3.07 4.75 -18.74
C PHE A 321 2.02 3.76 -19.24
N VAL A 322 2.10 2.50 -18.80
CA VAL A 322 1.19 1.44 -19.22
C VAL A 322 -0.23 1.72 -18.77
N GLY A 323 -0.41 2.13 -17.50
CA GLY A 323 -1.73 2.38 -16.92
C GLY A 323 -2.55 3.38 -17.74
N PRO A 324 -2.05 4.61 -17.98
CA PRO A 324 -2.74 5.61 -18.80
C PRO A 324 -3.00 5.17 -20.24
N VAL A 325 -2.04 4.50 -20.89
CA VAL A 325 -2.21 4.02 -22.29
C VAL A 325 -3.27 2.94 -22.39
N MET A 326 -3.27 1.98 -21.47
CA MET A 326 -4.28 0.90 -21.45
C MET A 326 -5.66 1.42 -21.09
N LEU A 327 -5.74 2.41 -20.18
CA LEU A 327 -7.01 3.07 -19.86
C LEU A 327 -7.59 3.78 -21.10
N ASN A 328 -6.75 4.49 -21.86
CA ASN A 328 -7.19 5.14 -23.09
C ASN A 328 -7.72 4.13 -24.12
N HIS A 329 -7.06 2.98 -24.30
CA HIS A 329 -7.56 1.93 -25.20
C HIS A 329 -8.87 1.30 -24.71
N LEU A 330 -9.02 1.11 -23.39
CA LEU A 330 -10.28 0.64 -22.81
C LEU A 330 -11.42 1.62 -23.10
N LEU A 331 -11.21 2.92 -22.88
CA LEU A 331 -12.21 3.96 -23.15
C LEU A 331 -12.60 3.97 -24.65
N GLN A 332 -11.63 3.94 -25.55
CA GLN A 332 -11.90 3.90 -26.99
C GLN A 332 -12.64 2.62 -27.44
N SER A 333 -12.46 1.50 -26.74
CA SER A 333 -13.16 0.25 -27.05
C SER A 333 -14.63 0.31 -26.59
N LEU A 334 -14.87 0.97 -25.44
CA LEU A 334 -16.22 1.26 -24.95
C LEU A 334 -16.97 2.21 -25.89
N GLU A 335 -16.32 3.27 -26.36
CA GLU A 335 -16.93 4.23 -27.29
C GLU A 335 -17.28 3.61 -28.65
N ARG A 336 -16.47 2.66 -29.13
CA ARG A 336 -16.71 1.96 -30.41
C ARG A 336 -17.77 0.87 -30.33
N GLY A 337 -18.20 0.48 -29.13
CA GLY A 337 -19.14 -0.63 -28.94
C GLY A 337 -18.54 -2.00 -29.28
N ASP A 338 -17.23 -2.17 -29.06
CA ASP A 338 -16.55 -3.44 -29.30
C ASP A 338 -17.08 -4.57 -28.38
N PRO A 339 -16.90 -5.85 -28.76
CA PRO A 339 -17.29 -6.98 -27.92
C PRO A 339 -16.67 -6.93 -26.51
N ALA A 340 -17.46 -7.25 -25.48
CA ALA A 340 -17.08 -7.14 -24.07
C ALA A 340 -15.79 -7.89 -23.68
N TRP A 341 -15.42 -8.96 -24.41
CA TRP A 341 -14.17 -9.69 -24.17
C TRP A 341 -12.92 -8.84 -24.39
N ILE A 342 -12.96 -7.87 -25.32
CA ILE A 342 -11.86 -6.94 -25.58
C ILE A 342 -11.68 -5.99 -24.38
N GLY A 343 -12.80 -5.48 -23.85
CA GLY A 343 -12.81 -4.69 -22.61
C GLY A 343 -12.26 -5.46 -21.41
N TYR A 344 -12.62 -6.75 -21.26
CA TYR A 344 -12.04 -7.61 -20.22
C TYR A 344 -10.54 -7.85 -20.42
N VAL A 345 -10.07 -7.99 -21.66
CA VAL A 345 -8.63 -8.08 -21.96
C VAL A 345 -7.91 -6.80 -21.56
N TYR A 346 -8.45 -5.61 -21.88
CA TYR A 346 -7.86 -4.34 -21.46
C TYR A 346 -7.89 -4.16 -19.93
N ALA A 347 -9.01 -4.43 -19.27
CA ALA A 347 -9.13 -4.35 -17.81
C ALA A 347 -8.18 -5.34 -17.10
N PHE A 348 -8.08 -6.58 -17.60
CA PHE A 348 -7.12 -7.55 -17.10
C PHE A 348 -5.69 -7.14 -17.43
N SER A 349 -5.42 -6.48 -18.56
CA SER A 349 -4.10 -5.92 -18.87
C SER A 349 -3.74 -4.70 -18.00
N ILE A 350 -4.73 -3.97 -17.47
CA ILE A 350 -4.50 -2.95 -16.43
C ILE A 350 -4.22 -3.60 -15.09
N PHE A 351 -4.69 -4.83 -14.85
CA PHE A 351 -4.42 -5.62 -13.64
C PHE A 351 -3.19 -6.56 -13.75
N VAL A 352 -2.72 -6.86 -14.96
CA VAL A 352 -1.70 -7.90 -15.24
C VAL A 352 -0.62 -7.45 -16.23
N GLY A 353 -0.82 -6.40 -17.02
CA GLY A 353 0.13 -5.92 -18.03
C GLY A 353 1.22 -5.04 -17.43
N VAL A 354 2.49 -5.18 -17.83
CA VAL A 354 2.91 -5.56 -19.20
C VAL A 354 3.68 -6.87 -19.27
N ILE A 355 3.07 -7.84 -19.93
CA ILE A 355 3.77 -8.84 -20.74
C ILE A 355 3.93 -8.22 -22.14
N PRO A 356 5.14 -8.11 -22.70
CA PRO A 356 5.30 -7.80 -24.12
C PRO A 356 4.89 -9.03 -24.94
N VAL A 357 4.06 -8.79 -25.96
CA VAL A 357 3.30 -9.73 -26.82
C VAL A 357 4.17 -10.66 -27.69
N LEU A 358 5.35 -11.11 -27.26
CA LEU A 358 6.12 -12.09 -28.03
C LEU A 358 7.03 -12.96 -27.16
N LYS A 359 6.46 -13.95 -26.46
CA LYS A 359 6.95 -15.34 -26.37
C LYS A 359 6.08 -16.20 -25.45
N LEU A 360 5.49 -17.21 -26.06
CA LEU A 360 4.78 -18.32 -25.45
C LEU A 360 5.77 -19.19 -24.63
N THR A 361 5.82 -19.00 -23.31
CA THR A 361 5.96 -20.03 -22.24
C THR A 361 6.32 -19.39 -20.89
N LEU A 362 5.52 -19.72 -19.86
CA LEU A 362 5.64 -19.41 -18.41
C LEU A 362 5.40 -17.96 -17.93
N SER A 363 4.31 -17.80 -17.17
CA SER A 363 4.19 -16.98 -15.94
C SER A 363 3.13 -15.86 -15.92
N TYR A 364 2.16 -16.00 -15.00
CA TYR A 364 1.06 -15.10 -14.62
C TYR A 364 1.50 -13.92 -13.71
N LEU A 365 2.62 -13.23 -13.98
CA LEU A 365 3.26 -12.30 -13.02
C LEU A 365 3.78 -10.97 -13.60
N ALA A 366 3.02 -10.30 -14.47
CA ALA A 366 3.52 -9.10 -15.15
C ALA A 366 3.10 -7.75 -14.54
N GLN A 367 2.03 -7.66 -13.76
CA GLN A 367 1.78 -6.44 -12.97
C GLN A 367 2.72 -6.33 -11.76
N SER A 368 3.17 -7.47 -11.21
CA SER A 368 4.26 -7.48 -10.26
C SER A 368 5.58 -6.99 -10.86
N LEU A 369 5.75 -6.94 -12.19
CA LEU A 369 7.04 -6.60 -12.79
C LEU A 369 7.46 -5.15 -12.52
N GLY A 370 6.56 -4.16 -12.61
CA GLY A 370 6.90 -2.75 -12.34
C GLY A 370 7.35 -2.51 -10.89
N VAL A 371 6.60 -3.10 -9.94
CA VAL A 371 6.88 -3.04 -8.50
C VAL A 371 8.14 -3.84 -8.14
N LEU A 372 8.34 -5.02 -8.74
CA LEU A 372 9.56 -5.82 -8.55
C LEU A 372 10.77 -5.14 -9.17
N CYS A 373 10.64 -4.52 -10.35
CA CYS A 373 11.70 -3.71 -10.95
C CYS A 373 12.06 -2.53 -10.05
N GLU A 374 11.09 -1.87 -9.42
CA GLU A 374 11.33 -0.80 -8.45
C GLU A 374 12.07 -1.30 -7.21
N ALA A 375 11.59 -2.39 -6.61
CA ALA A 375 12.21 -2.99 -5.43
C ALA A 375 13.65 -3.45 -5.73
N GLN A 376 13.85 -4.06 -6.90
CA GLN A 376 15.16 -4.53 -7.34
C GLN A 376 16.10 -3.37 -7.71
N TYR A 377 15.58 -2.31 -8.32
CA TYR A 377 16.31 -1.06 -8.52
C TYR A 377 16.78 -0.50 -7.17
N PHE A 378 15.88 -0.35 -6.21
CA PHE A 378 16.18 0.20 -4.89
C PHE A 378 17.24 -0.62 -4.16
N GLN A 379 17.11 -1.95 -4.16
CA GLN A 379 18.07 -2.85 -3.54
C GLN A 379 19.48 -2.73 -4.15
N ASN A 380 19.58 -2.72 -5.49
CA ASN A 380 20.87 -2.63 -6.16
C ASN A 380 21.55 -1.29 -5.91
N VAL A 381 20.80 -0.19 -6.01
CA VAL A 381 21.35 1.15 -5.81
C VAL A 381 21.74 1.39 -4.35
N MET A 382 20.93 0.95 -3.40
CA MET A 382 21.29 1.02 -1.97
C MET A 382 22.56 0.23 -1.68
N ARG A 383 22.66 -1.00 -2.20
CA ARG A 383 23.86 -1.83 -2.04
C ARG A 383 25.10 -1.16 -2.63
N VAL A 384 25.00 -0.57 -3.83
CA VAL A 384 26.11 0.21 -4.42
C VAL A 384 26.48 1.40 -3.54
N GLY A 385 25.51 2.13 -2.98
CA GLY A 385 25.75 3.21 -2.02
C GLY A 385 26.53 2.76 -0.79
N PHE A 386 26.18 1.62 -0.20
CA PHE A 386 26.93 1.04 0.94
C PHE A 386 28.37 0.68 0.57
N ARG A 387 28.58 0.09 -0.62
CA ARG A 387 29.93 -0.24 -1.09
C ARG A 387 30.78 0.98 -1.38
N LEU A 388 30.18 2.01 -2.00
CA LEU A 388 30.84 3.27 -2.31
C LEU A 388 31.35 3.91 -1.01
N ARG A 389 30.48 4.05 -0.02
CA ARG A 389 30.82 4.53 1.32
C ARG A 389 31.96 3.73 1.94
N SER A 390 31.81 2.40 2.02
CA SER A 390 32.81 1.52 2.64
C SER A 390 34.19 1.65 1.96
N THR A 391 34.20 1.71 0.63
CA THR A 391 35.42 1.88 -0.18
C THR A 391 36.08 3.22 0.06
N LEU A 392 35.30 4.31 0.10
CA LEU A 392 35.83 5.67 0.35
C LEU A 392 36.43 5.80 1.74
N VAL A 393 35.73 5.33 2.79
CA VAL A 393 36.24 5.36 4.16
C VAL A 393 37.54 4.56 4.26
N ALA A 394 37.58 3.34 3.70
CA ALA A 394 38.79 2.52 3.68
C ALA A 394 39.95 3.17 2.90
N ALA A 395 39.66 3.84 1.77
CA ALA A 395 40.66 4.52 0.97
C ALA A 395 41.25 5.74 1.68
N VAL A 396 40.40 6.59 2.29
CA VAL A 396 40.85 7.75 3.08
C VAL A 396 41.66 7.29 4.28
N PHE A 397 41.24 6.22 4.96
CA PHE A 397 41.96 5.67 6.12
C PHE A 397 43.32 5.12 5.73
N ARG A 398 43.38 4.32 4.66
CA ARG A 398 44.66 3.82 4.15
C ARG A 398 45.58 4.95 3.70
N LYS A 399 45.04 6.01 3.09
CA LYS A 399 45.84 7.17 2.67
C LYS A 399 46.33 7.98 3.85
N SER A 400 45.51 8.17 4.90
CA SER A 400 45.90 8.95 6.08
C SER A 400 47.06 8.34 6.86
N LEU A 401 47.18 7.01 6.82
CA LEU A 401 48.30 6.25 7.40
C LEU A 401 49.60 6.33 6.58
N ARG A 402 49.55 6.83 5.33
CA ARG A 402 50.70 6.91 4.40
C ARG A 402 51.00 8.36 3.97
N LEU A 403 50.49 9.34 4.72
CA LEU A 403 50.78 10.75 4.47
C LEU A 403 52.21 11.08 4.92
N THR A 404 52.91 11.89 4.12
CA THR A 404 54.20 12.48 4.52
C THR A 404 53.99 13.50 5.65
N HIS A 405 55.06 13.83 6.37
CA HIS A 405 54.99 14.81 7.47
C HIS A 405 54.46 16.19 6.98
N GLU A 406 54.85 16.63 5.79
CA GLU A 406 54.33 17.86 5.16
C GLU A 406 52.84 17.75 4.81
N GLY A 407 52.42 16.63 4.19
CA GLY A 407 51.01 16.39 3.90
C GLY A 407 50.16 16.22 5.16
N ARG A 408 50.73 15.74 6.26
CA ARG A 408 50.01 15.63 7.53
C ARG A 408 49.70 16.99 8.15
N LYS A 409 50.57 18.00 7.96
CA LYS A 409 50.31 19.38 8.41
C LYS A 409 49.12 20.01 7.68
N SER A 410 48.94 19.72 6.38
CA SER A 410 47.79 20.24 5.61
C SER A 410 46.46 19.52 5.89
N PHE A 411 46.51 18.30 6.43
CA PHE A 411 45.33 17.48 6.77
C PHE A 411 45.31 17.13 8.26
N PRO A 412 44.82 18.03 9.14
CA PRO A 412 44.71 17.76 10.56
C PRO A 412 43.71 16.63 10.84
N SER A 413 43.87 15.93 11.97
CA SER A 413 43.08 14.75 12.33
C SER A 413 41.57 15.02 12.31
N GLY A 414 41.11 16.19 12.77
CA GLY A 414 39.69 16.56 12.73
C GLY A 414 39.12 16.64 11.30
N ARG A 415 39.89 17.17 10.34
CA ARG A 415 39.50 17.22 8.92
C ARG A 415 39.42 15.83 8.31
N ILE A 416 40.36 14.94 8.64
CA ILE A 416 40.35 13.54 8.19
C ILE A 416 39.14 12.78 8.75
N THR A 417 38.86 12.93 10.05
CA THR A 417 37.66 12.34 10.66
C THR A 417 36.40 12.88 10.00
N ASN A 418 36.31 14.20 9.76
CA ASN A 418 35.18 14.80 9.06
C ASN A 418 35.01 14.24 7.63
N MET A 419 36.10 13.96 6.90
CA MET A 419 36.03 13.32 5.59
C MET A 419 35.50 11.88 5.65
N MET A 420 35.79 11.14 6.72
CA MET A 420 35.32 9.74 6.91
C MET A 420 33.91 9.65 7.50
N THR A 421 33.53 10.60 8.34
CA THR A 421 32.21 10.63 8.97
C THR A 421 31.27 11.48 8.12
N THR A 422 31.48 12.78 8.05
CA THR A 422 30.54 13.73 7.46
C THR A 422 30.56 13.67 5.94
N ASP A 423 31.72 13.75 5.30
CA ASP A 423 31.77 13.81 3.82
C ASP A 423 31.48 12.45 3.19
N ALA A 424 31.91 11.34 3.79
CA ALA A 424 31.51 10.00 3.35
C ALA A 424 30.04 9.65 3.72
N ASN A 425 29.43 10.36 4.68
CA ASN A 425 27.98 10.35 4.88
C ASN A 425 27.26 11.23 3.86
N ALA A 426 27.83 12.37 3.45
CA ALA A 426 27.10 13.46 2.80
C ALA A 426 27.44 13.73 1.32
N LEU A 427 28.53 13.20 0.74
CA LEU A 427 29.15 13.58 -0.57
C LEU A 427 28.28 14.44 -1.51
N GLN A 428 28.15 15.70 -1.11
CA GLN A 428 27.31 16.73 -1.68
C GLN A 428 28.15 17.43 -2.74
N ALA A 429 28.17 16.94 -3.98
CA ALA A 429 28.49 17.71 -5.19
C ALA A 429 28.66 16.82 -6.43
N CYS A 430 27.61 16.70 -7.25
CA CYS A 430 27.78 16.77 -8.70
C CYS A 430 26.44 17.04 -9.42
N SER A 431 25.83 18.19 -9.18
CA SER A 431 25.44 19.09 -10.26
C SER A 431 25.04 20.44 -9.66
N ARG A 432 25.35 21.48 -10.41
CA ARG A 432 25.23 22.90 -10.09
C ARG A 432 23.75 23.31 -9.90
N HIS A 433 23.34 23.60 -8.67
CA HIS A 433 22.59 24.79 -8.21
C HIS A 433 22.13 24.62 -6.75
N ASN A 434 22.10 25.73 -6.01
CA ASN A 434 21.73 25.88 -4.60
C ASN A 434 20.46 25.14 -4.18
N PHE A 435 20.56 23.98 -3.53
CA PHE A 435 19.52 23.49 -2.64
C PHE A 435 20.16 22.87 -1.40
N GLY A 436 20.00 23.54 -0.26
CA GLY A 436 20.53 23.14 1.04
C GLY A 436 19.75 21.99 1.66
N PHE A 437 19.94 20.77 1.14
CA PHE A 437 19.52 19.54 1.81
C PHE A 437 20.74 18.67 2.09
N SER A 438 20.98 18.35 3.36
CA SER A 438 21.91 17.30 3.77
C SER A 438 21.37 15.97 3.25
N MET A 439 22.10 15.33 2.33
CA MET A 439 21.64 14.17 1.59
C MET A 439 22.65 13.04 1.73
N ASP A 440 22.21 11.88 2.23
CA ASP A 440 23.06 10.72 2.46
C ASP A 440 23.67 10.20 1.12
N VAL A 441 24.91 9.68 1.13
CA VAL A 441 25.56 9.04 -0.06
C VAL A 441 24.71 7.94 -0.68
N ARG A 442 23.92 7.24 0.14
CA ARG A 442 22.92 6.26 -0.32
C ARG A 442 21.87 6.89 -1.22
N GLN A 443 21.39 8.07 -0.81
CA GLN A 443 20.37 8.83 -1.51
C GLN A 443 20.92 9.47 -2.79
N ILE A 444 22.21 9.83 -2.81
CA ILE A 444 22.87 10.35 -4.03
C ILE A 444 22.92 9.29 -5.13
N CYS A 445 23.32 8.06 -4.82
CA CYS A 445 23.29 6.97 -5.81
C CYS A 445 21.86 6.72 -6.34
N GLN A 446 20.83 6.92 -5.52
CA GLN A 446 19.42 6.87 -5.92
C GLN A 446 19.03 8.02 -6.85
N GLN A 447 19.51 9.23 -6.60
CA GLN A 447 19.17 10.39 -7.44
C GLN A 447 19.97 10.46 -8.74
N LEU A 448 21.15 9.86 -8.82
CA LEU A 448 21.94 9.84 -10.07
C LEU A 448 21.16 9.19 -11.23
N HIS A 449 20.39 8.14 -10.94
CA HIS A 449 19.52 7.55 -11.96
C HIS A 449 18.30 8.42 -12.26
N ALA A 450 17.79 9.18 -11.28
CA ALA A 450 16.70 10.13 -11.50
C ALA A 450 17.11 11.27 -12.45
N LEU A 451 18.38 11.69 -12.45
CA LEU A 451 18.87 12.80 -13.28
C LEU A 451 18.67 12.56 -14.79
N TRP A 452 18.90 11.34 -15.28
CA TRP A 452 18.68 10.99 -16.69
C TRP A 452 17.30 10.36 -16.94
N SER A 453 16.73 9.69 -15.93
CA SER A 453 15.39 9.10 -16.00
C SER A 453 14.29 10.16 -16.06
N ALA A 454 14.41 11.26 -15.31
CA ALA A 454 13.38 12.31 -15.27
C ALA A 454 13.18 13.00 -16.64
N PRO A 455 14.22 13.45 -17.36
CA PRO A 455 14.07 13.93 -18.74
C PRO A 455 13.40 12.91 -19.66
N PHE A 456 13.81 11.64 -19.58
CA PHE A 456 13.21 10.56 -20.38
C PHE A 456 11.72 10.39 -20.09
N ARG A 457 11.33 10.37 -18.81
CA ARG A 457 9.93 10.32 -18.38
C ARG A 457 9.12 11.52 -18.88
N ILE A 458 9.68 12.73 -18.74
CA ILE A 458 9.03 13.96 -19.20
C ILE A 458 8.83 13.91 -20.72
N ILE A 459 9.83 13.51 -21.49
CA ILE A 459 9.74 13.39 -22.96
C ILE A 459 8.63 12.41 -23.35
N ILE A 460 8.59 11.21 -22.76
CA ILE A 460 7.55 10.22 -23.05
C ILE A 460 6.16 10.74 -22.68
N ALA A 461 6.01 11.32 -21.48
CA ALA A 461 4.75 11.91 -21.04
C ALA A 461 4.29 13.00 -22.02
N MET A 462 5.19 13.85 -22.48
CA MET A 462 4.89 14.90 -23.44
C MET A 462 4.47 14.36 -24.80
N VAL A 463 5.11 13.30 -25.31
CA VAL A 463 4.68 12.66 -26.56
C VAL A 463 3.28 12.07 -26.43
N LEU A 464 2.98 11.38 -25.32
CA LEU A 464 1.66 10.79 -25.09
C LEU A 464 0.56 11.86 -24.95
N LEU A 465 0.83 12.93 -24.19
CA LEU A 465 -0.10 14.06 -24.06
C LEU A 465 -0.32 14.77 -25.39
N TYR A 466 0.73 14.93 -26.20
CA TYR A 466 0.61 15.52 -27.53
C TYR A 466 -0.25 14.67 -28.47
N GLN A 467 -0.15 13.33 -28.38
CA GLN A 467 -1.01 12.43 -29.15
C GLN A 467 -2.49 12.54 -28.76
N GLN A 468 -2.80 12.80 -27.49
CA GLN A 468 -4.18 12.86 -26.99
C GLN A 468 -4.82 14.24 -27.15
N LEU A 469 -4.08 15.32 -26.87
CA LEU A 469 -4.60 16.69 -26.76
C LEU A 469 -4.05 17.64 -27.84
N GLY A 470 -3.13 17.18 -28.69
CA GLY A 470 -2.50 17.98 -29.73
C GLY A 470 -1.69 19.14 -29.17
N VAL A 471 -1.70 20.28 -29.87
CA VAL A 471 -0.90 21.48 -29.55
C VAL A 471 -1.25 22.08 -28.18
N ALA A 472 -2.48 21.87 -27.69
CA ALA A 472 -2.91 22.35 -26.37
C ALA A 472 -2.04 21.80 -25.22
N SER A 473 -1.51 20.58 -25.37
CA SER A 473 -0.61 19.96 -24.38
C SER A 473 0.71 20.71 -24.17
N LEU A 474 1.23 21.35 -25.23
CA LEU A 474 2.49 22.10 -25.19
C LEU A 474 2.34 23.38 -24.35
N LEU A 475 1.17 24.00 -24.41
CA LEU A 475 0.88 25.22 -23.65
C LEU A 475 0.79 24.92 -22.15
N GLY A 476 0.14 23.81 -21.77
CA GLY A 476 0.10 23.34 -20.38
C GLY A 476 1.48 22.95 -19.84
N SER A 477 2.30 22.27 -20.63
CA SER A 477 3.69 21.93 -20.26
C SER A 477 4.57 23.17 -20.07
N LEU A 478 4.43 24.17 -20.94
CA LEU A 478 5.13 25.44 -20.82
C LEU A 478 4.77 26.16 -19.51
N MET A 479 3.49 26.17 -19.12
CA MET A 479 3.08 26.74 -17.82
C MET A 479 3.71 26.00 -16.64
N LEU A 480 3.78 24.67 -16.66
CA LEU A 480 4.42 23.89 -15.59
C LEU A 480 5.92 24.22 -15.44
N VAL A 481 6.64 24.38 -16.55
CA VAL A 481 8.06 24.79 -16.53
C VAL A 481 8.22 26.20 -15.97
N LEU A 482 7.33 27.13 -16.34
CA LEU A 482 7.32 28.50 -15.83
C LEU A 482 6.97 28.59 -14.33
N MET A 483 6.24 27.63 -13.79
CA MET A 483 5.93 27.55 -12.35
C MET A 483 7.07 26.97 -11.50
N PHE A 484 8.00 26.21 -12.10
CA PHE A 484 9.14 25.62 -11.39
C PHE A 484 10.00 26.61 -10.58
N PRO A 485 10.34 27.84 -11.06
CA PRO A 485 11.09 28.82 -10.27
C PRO A 485 10.28 29.50 -9.15
N ILE A 486 8.95 29.31 -9.11
CA ILE A 486 8.06 29.90 -8.10
C ILE A 486 7.85 28.94 -6.91
N GLN A 487 8.02 27.63 -7.11
CA GLN A 487 8.04 26.59 -6.08
C GLN A 487 9.42 26.46 -5.44
#